data_AF-A0A5C7VDT1-F1
#
_entry.id   AF-A0A5C7VDT1-F1
#
_cell.length_a   1.000
_cell.length_b   1.000
_cell.length_c   1.000
_cell.angle_alpha   90.00
_cell.angle_beta   90.00
_cell.angle_gamma   90.00
#
_symmetry.space_group_name_H-M   'P 1'
#
loop_
_entity.id
_entity.type
_entity.pdbx_description
1 polymer ?
#
loop_
_entity_poly.entity_id
_entity_poly.type
_entity_poly.pdbx_seq_one_letter_code
_entity_poly.pdbx_strand_id
1 'polypeptide(L)'
;MTRQIHPQPTKCSDTISISLRLSRATANASIASGLIRTTMRRKAMAEWILILALNINSGLPRELRDVSVTTIDGFKSKATCESAGKTLASKTEAVVDKARSQAGMTGSKAAAMINFDCVRITK
;
A
#
# COMPACT_ATOMS: atom_id res chain seq x y z
N MET A 1 40.03 -21.59 15.07
CA MET A 1 39.48 -20.55 14.17
C MET A 1 37.96 -20.71 14.18
N THR A 2 37.22 -20.36 15.24
CA THR A 2 36.87 -19.02 15.77
C THR A 2 36.08 -18.16 14.77
N ARG A 3 34.75 -18.25 14.79
CA ARG A 3 33.85 -17.22 15.35
C ARG A 3 32.36 -17.63 15.21
N GLN A 4 31.70 -17.72 16.37
CA GLN A 4 30.26 -17.54 16.54
C GLN A 4 29.85 -16.12 16.12
N ILE A 5 28.65 -15.94 15.55
CA ILE A 5 27.78 -14.79 15.84
C ILE A 5 26.31 -15.22 15.78
N HIS A 6 25.67 -15.24 16.95
CA HIS A 6 24.22 -15.18 17.16
C HIS A 6 23.81 -13.69 17.23
N PRO A 7 22.68 -13.27 16.64
CA PRO A 7 21.96 -12.10 17.12
C PRO A 7 20.63 -12.49 17.78
N GLN A 8 20.50 -12.07 19.05
CA GLN A 8 19.32 -12.12 19.92
C GLN A 8 18.26 -11.05 19.53
N PRO A 9 17.01 -11.18 20.00
CA PRO A 9 15.87 -10.37 19.60
C PRO A 9 15.74 -9.07 20.41
N THR A 10 15.43 -7.96 19.75
CA THR A 10 15.07 -6.70 20.42
C THR A 10 13.56 -6.62 20.66
N LYS A 11 13.17 -6.87 21.91
CA LYS A 11 11.89 -6.45 22.48
C LYS A 11 11.98 -4.97 22.84
N CYS A 12 11.09 -4.13 22.30
CA CYS A 12 10.80 -2.82 22.89
C CYS A 12 9.54 -2.96 23.75
N SER A 13 9.75 -3.15 25.06
CA SER A 13 8.73 -2.98 26.10
C SER A 13 8.83 -1.55 26.63
N ASP A 14 7.90 -0.69 26.24
CA ASP A 14 7.69 0.60 26.90
C ASP A 14 6.60 0.43 27.96
N THR A 15 6.99 -0.10 29.12
CA THR A 15 6.17 -0.09 30.33
C THR A 15 6.34 1.27 30.99
N ILE A 16 5.33 2.13 30.82
CA ILE A 16 5.26 3.45 31.46
C ILE A 16 4.89 3.25 32.94
N SER A 17 5.88 3.38 33.83
CA SER A 17 5.66 3.48 35.28
C SER A 17 5.09 4.86 35.61
N ILE A 18 3.79 4.95 35.88
CA ILE A 18 3.16 6.15 36.43
C ILE A 18 3.33 6.11 37.95
N SER A 19 4.32 6.87 38.45
CA SER A 19 4.50 7.10 39.89
C SER A 19 3.48 8.16 40.35
N LEU A 20 2.34 7.76 40.91
CA LEU A 20 1.42 8.66 41.60
C LEU A 20 2.06 9.09 42.94
N ARG A 21 2.68 10.28 42.98
CA ARG A 21 2.91 11.00 44.24
C ARG A 21 1.63 11.75 44.60
N LEU A 22 0.93 11.26 45.61
CA LEU A 22 -0.22 11.92 46.21
C LEU A 22 0.29 12.95 47.24
N SER A 23 0.47 14.20 46.81
CA SER A 23 0.72 15.32 47.73
C SER A 23 -0.55 16.14 47.88
N ARG A 24 -1.16 16.09 49.08
CA ARG A 24 -2.16 17.05 49.53
C ARG A 24 -1.48 18.41 49.72
N ALA A 25 -1.96 19.42 49.01
CA ALA A 25 -1.84 20.82 49.39
C ALA A 25 -3.04 21.60 48.83
N THR A 26 -3.87 22.08 49.75
CA THR A 26 -4.88 23.12 49.52
C THR A 26 -4.20 24.46 49.29
N ALA A 27 -4.49 25.16 48.19
CA ALA A 27 -4.70 26.61 48.14
C ALA A 27 -4.87 27.11 46.70
N ASN A 28 -5.81 28.03 46.55
CA ASN A 28 -6.15 28.82 45.36
C ASN A 28 -4.95 29.24 44.51
N ALA A 29 -4.99 28.89 43.22
CA ALA A 29 -4.39 29.68 42.16
C ALA A 29 -5.17 29.43 40.86
N SER A 30 -5.92 30.46 40.46
CA SER A 30 -6.49 30.59 39.12
C SER A 30 -5.33 30.56 38.12
N ILE A 31 -5.11 29.42 37.49
CA ILE A 31 -4.16 29.28 36.38
C ILE A 31 -4.98 28.88 35.18
N ALA A 32 -5.03 29.84 34.25
CA ALA A 32 -5.55 29.73 32.91
C ALA A 32 -5.50 28.28 32.42
N SER A 33 -6.67 27.76 32.09
CA SER A 33 -6.83 26.63 31.19
C SER A 33 -6.24 27.05 29.83
N GLY A 34 -4.91 27.02 29.76
CA GLY A 34 -4.17 26.99 28.52
C GLY A 34 -4.63 25.74 27.81
N LEU A 35 -5.60 25.93 26.93
CA LEU A 35 -5.99 24.99 25.91
C LEU A 35 -4.71 24.71 25.12
N ILE A 36 -3.91 23.74 25.58
CA ILE A 36 -2.92 23.06 24.75
C ILE A 36 -3.77 22.31 23.74
N ARG A 37 -4.25 23.06 22.75
CA ARG A 37 -4.75 22.54 21.51
C ARG A 37 -3.49 21.96 20.88
N THR A 38 -3.19 20.71 21.22
CA THR A 38 -2.41 19.83 20.37
C THR A 38 -3.15 19.82 19.04
N THR A 39 -2.84 20.82 18.21
CA THR A 39 -3.05 20.73 16.78
C THR A 39 -2.22 19.53 16.38
N MET A 40 -2.85 18.35 16.41
CA MET A 40 -2.40 17.19 15.69
C MET A 40 -2.23 17.68 14.26
N ARG A 41 -1.01 18.10 13.94
CA ARG A 41 -0.60 18.42 12.59
C ARG A 41 -0.75 17.10 11.88
N ARG A 42 -1.91 16.88 11.22
CA ARG A 42 -2.12 15.71 10.38
C ARG A 42 -0.98 15.76 9.38
N LYS A 43 0.03 14.91 9.61
CA LYS A 43 1.15 14.76 8.71
C LYS A 43 0.50 14.26 7.43
N ALA A 44 0.43 15.12 6.41
CA ALA A 44 -0.21 14.78 5.14
C ALA A 44 0.40 13.46 4.68
N MET A 45 -0.40 12.39 4.69
CA MET A 45 0.11 11.05 4.44
C MET A 45 0.17 10.90 2.93
N ALA A 46 1.39 10.89 2.40
CA ALA A 46 1.62 10.53 1.01
C ALA A 46 1.54 9.02 0.86
N GLU A 47 0.73 8.58 -0.09
CA GLU A 47 0.50 7.18 -0.42
C GLU A 47 0.68 6.99 -1.92
N TRP A 48 1.14 5.81 -2.32
CA TRP A 48 1.20 5.40 -3.71
C TRP A 48 0.03 4.44 -3.98
N ILE A 49 -0.66 4.68 -5.10
CA ILE A 49 -1.76 3.85 -5.59
C ILE A 49 -1.34 3.24 -6.91
N LEU A 50 -1.50 1.93 -7.02
CA LEU A 50 -1.35 1.18 -8.25
C LEU A 50 -2.66 1.20 -9.02
N ILE A 51 -2.62 1.62 -10.27
CA ILE A 51 -3.72 1.52 -11.23
C ILE A 51 -3.35 0.40 -12.19
N LEU A 52 -4.21 -0.61 -12.32
CA LEU A 52 -4.06 -1.73 -13.24
C LEU A 52 -5.18 -1.66 -14.28
N ALA A 53 -4.85 -1.68 -15.56
CA ALA A 53 -5.81 -1.69 -16.66
C ALA A 53 -5.60 -2.94 -17.52
N LEU A 54 -6.59 -3.82 -17.53
CA LEU A 54 -6.64 -4.98 -18.41
C LEU A 54 -7.49 -4.64 -19.63
N ASN A 55 -6.99 -4.96 -20.81
CA ASN A 55 -7.70 -4.77 -22.07
C ASN A 55 -7.57 -6.03 -22.92
N ILE A 56 -8.61 -6.33 -23.70
CA ILE A 56 -8.54 -7.40 -24.70
C ILE A 56 -8.36 -6.73 -26.05
N ASN A 57 -7.16 -6.85 -26.61
CA ASN A 57 -6.94 -6.47 -28.00
C ASN A 57 -7.61 -7.53 -28.87
N SER A 58 -8.51 -7.14 -29.77
CA SER A 58 -9.21 -8.07 -30.68
C SER A 58 -8.35 -8.52 -31.87
N GLY A 59 -7.14 -7.97 -32.02
CA GLY A 59 -6.24 -8.22 -33.15
C GLY A 59 -6.48 -7.29 -34.34
N LEU A 60 -7.50 -6.43 -34.28
CA LEU A 60 -7.73 -5.35 -35.24
C LEU A 60 -7.03 -4.07 -34.76
N PRO A 61 -6.26 -3.38 -35.62
CA PRO A 61 -5.57 -2.15 -35.23
C PRO A 61 -6.57 -1.09 -34.79
N ARG A 62 -6.32 -0.46 -33.63
CA ARG A 62 -7.16 0.56 -32.96
C ARG A 62 -8.45 0.07 -32.31
N GLU A 63 -8.64 -1.24 -32.17
CA GLU A 63 -9.83 -1.78 -31.51
C GLU A 63 -9.49 -2.32 -30.12
N LEU A 64 -9.52 -1.43 -29.12
CA LEU A 64 -9.57 -1.82 -27.71
C LEU A 64 -11.01 -2.24 -27.38
N ARG A 65 -11.20 -3.50 -27.00
CA ARG A 65 -12.45 -3.96 -26.40
C ARG A 65 -12.23 -4.20 -24.91
N ASP A 66 -13.22 -3.80 -24.12
CA ASP A 66 -13.38 -4.13 -22.70
C ASP A 66 -12.19 -3.73 -21.81
N VAL A 67 -12.08 -2.43 -21.52
CA VAL A 67 -11.12 -1.88 -20.55
C VAL A 67 -11.65 -2.13 -19.14
N SER A 68 -10.97 -2.97 -18.36
CA SER A 68 -11.22 -3.14 -16.93
C SER A 68 -10.12 -2.48 -16.12
N VAL A 69 -10.48 -1.50 -15.30
CA VAL A 69 -9.53 -0.75 -14.45
C VAL A 69 -9.75 -1.12 -12.99
N THR A 70 -8.66 -1.41 -12.28
CA THR A 70 -8.66 -1.69 -10.84
C THR A 70 -7.59 -0.86 -10.15
N THR A 71 -7.91 -0.33 -8.97
CA THR A 71 -7.00 0.46 -8.15
C THR A 71 -6.65 -0.29 -6.87
N ILE A 72 -5.36 -0.32 -6.51
CA ILE A 72 -4.84 -0.93 -5.30
C ILE A 72 -4.05 0.13 -4.53
N ASP A 73 -4.46 0.42 -3.31
CA ASP A 73 -3.83 1.38 -2.42
C ASP A 73 -2.91 0.69 -1.39
N GLY A 74 -2.34 1.48 -0.47
CA GLY A 74 -1.52 0.99 0.63
C GLY A 74 0.00 1.03 0.41
N PHE A 75 0.48 1.51 -0.75
CA PHE A 75 1.92 1.50 -1.01
C PHE A 75 2.64 2.69 -0.39
N LYS A 76 3.69 2.41 0.39
CA LYS A 76 4.51 3.44 1.06
C LYS A 76 5.55 4.09 0.14
N SER A 77 5.87 3.45 -0.99
CA SER A 77 6.87 3.93 -1.93
C SER A 77 6.54 3.59 -3.38
N LYS A 78 7.08 4.37 -4.32
CA LYS A 78 6.97 4.11 -5.76
C LYS A 78 7.53 2.74 -6.14
N ALA A 79 8.74 2.41 -5.65
CA ALA A 79 9.40 1.15 -5.96
C ALA A 79 8.57 -0.08 -5.57
N THR A 80 7.96 -0.06 -4.38
CA THR A 80 7.05 -1.13 -3.93
C THR A 80 5.79 -1.22 -4.78
N CYS A 81 5.23 -0.08 -5.19
CA CYS A 81 4.06 -0.04 -6.08
C CYS A 81 4.38 -0.62 -7.46
N GLU A 82 5.50 -0.20 -8.07
CA GLU A 82 5.89 -0.69 -9.40
C GLU A 82 6.25 -2.17 -9.39
N SER A 83 6.94 -2.64 -8.35
CA SER A 83 7.25 -4.07 -8.20
C SER A 83 5.97 -4.91 -8.06
N ALA A 84 4.98 -4.41 -7.32
CA ALA A 84 3.68 -5.06 -7.21
C ALA A 84 2.94 -5.04 -8.56
N GLY A 85 2.97 -3.91 -9.28
CA GLY A 85 2.39 -3.76 -10.61
C GLY A 85 2.94 -4.77 -11.61
N LYS A 86 4.27 -4.91 -11.70
CA LYS A 86 4.92 -5.92 -12.56
C LYS A 86 4.48 -7.34 -12.21
N THR A 87 4.48 -7.67 -10.92
CA THR A 87 4.11 -9.01 -10.43
C THR A 87 2.65 -9.33 -10.73
N LEU A 88 1.76 -8.37 -10.50
CA LEU A 88 0.33 -8.51 -10.77
C LEU A 88 0.08 -8.61 -12.28
N ALA A 89 0.75 -7.80 -13.10
CA ALA A 89 0.62 -7.88 -14.55
C ALA A 89 0.97 -9.29 -15.08
N SER A 90 2.14 -9.83 -14.72
CA SER A 90 2.52 -11.18 -15.16
C SER A 90 1.57 -12.28 -14.66
N LYS A 91 1.07 -12.15 -13.42
CA LYS A 91 0.10 -13.12 -12.88
C LYS A 91 -1.25 -13.02 -13.56
N THR A 92 -1.73 -11.81 -13.83
CA THR A 92 -3.01 -11.58 -14.50
C THR A 92 -2.98 -12.07 -15.94
N GLU A 93 -1.86 -11.91 -16.67
CA GLU A 93 -1.69 -12.46 -18.02
C GLU A 93 -1.89 -13.99 -18.02
N ALA A 94 -1.18 -14.69 -17.13
CA ALA A 94 -1.30 -16.14 -16.98
C ALA A 94 -2.73 -16.59 -16.60
N VAL A 95 -3.44 -15.81 -15.77
CA VAL A 95 -4.83 -16.10 -15.41
C VAL A 95 -5.75 -15.92 -16.62
N VAL A 96 -5.58 -14.85 -17.39
CA VAL A 96 -6.38 -14.60 -18.59
C VAL A 96 -6.13 -15.67 -19.65
N ASP A 97 -4.88 -16.06 -19.88
CA ASP A 97 -4.55 -17.12 -20.83
C ASP A 97 -5.15 -18.47 -20.45
N LYS A 98 -5.13 -18.80 -19.14
CA LYS A 98 -5.80 -19.99 -18.62
C LYS A 98 -7.32 -19.91 -18.81
N ALA A 99 -7.94 -18.78 -18.48
CA ALA A 99 -9.38 -18.58 -18.66
C ALA A 99 -9.78 -18.71 -20.13
N ARG A 100 -8.97 -18.18 -21.05
CA ARG A 100 -9.19 -18.30 -22.49
C ARG A 100 -9.05 -19.72 -23.00
N SER A 101 -8.05 -20.45 -22.52
CA SER A 101 -7.87 -21.86 -22.84
C SER A 101 -9.07 -22.69 -22.37
N GLN A 102 -9.60 -22.40 -21.17
CA GLN A 102 -10.80 -23.05 -20.64
C GLN A 102 -12.06 -22.69 -21.43
N ALA A 103 -12.14 -21.49 -21.99
CA ALA A 103 -13.22 -21.07 -22.87
C ALA A 103 -13.07 -21.57 -24.32
N GLY A 104 -12.06 -22.39 -24.63
CA GLY A 104 -11.81 -22.89 -25.99
C GLY A 104 -11.30 -21.83 -26.97
N MET A 105 -10.82 -20.68 -26.47
CA MET A 105 -10.32 -19.56 -27.29
C MET A 105 -8.81 -19.64 -27.56
N THR A 106 -8.28 -20.85 -27.69
CA THR A 106 -6.86 -21.14 -27.95
C THR A 106 -6.52 -20.78 -29.39
N GLY A 107 -5.55 -19.90 -29.62
CA GLY A 107 -5.11 -19.49 -30.97
C GLY A 107 -5.82 -18.27 -31.57
N SER A 108 -6.71 -17.59 -30.83
CA SER A 108 -7.25 -16.29 -31.26
C SER A 108 -6.15 -15.23 -31.27
N LYS A 109 -6.08 -14.43 -32.35
CA LYS A 109 -5.17 -13.26 -32.50
C LYS A 109 -5.41 -12.18 -31.44
N ALA A 110 -6.51 -12.28 -30.70
CA ALA A 110 -6.74 -11.41 -29.58
C ALA A 110 -5.68 -11.65 -28.50
N ALA A 111 -5.07 -10.62 -27.93
CA ALA A 111 -4.11 -10.73 -26.84
C ALA A 111 -4.56 -9.88 -25.66
N ALA A 112 -4.35 -10.38 -24.45
CA ALA A 112 -4.55 -9.57 -23.26
C ALA A 112 -3.43 -8.53 -23.19
N MET A 113 -3.79 -7.25 -23.06
CA MET A 113 -2.83 -6.18 -22.83
C MET A 113 -3.07 -5.62 -21.43
N ILE A 114 -2.05 -5.76 -20.57
CA ILE A 114 -2.09 -5.28 -19.20
C ILE A 114 -1.17 -4.08 -19.10
N ASN A 115 -1.74 -2.94 -18.73
CA ASN A 115 -1.01 -1.73 -18.42
C ASN A 115 -1.13 -1.47 -16.92
N PHE A 116 -0.08 -0.92 -16.32
CA PHE A 116 -0.14 -0.47 -14.94
C PHE A 116 0.59 0.85 -14.76
N ASP A 117 0.15 1.64 -13.79
CA ASP A 117 0.80 2.89 -13.39
C ASP A 117 0.74 3.09 -11.87
N CYS A 118 1.68 3.86 -11.33
CA CYS A 118 1.80 4.15 -9.91
C CYS A 118 1.69 5.65 -9.66
N VAL A 119 0.58 6.05 -9.05
CA VAL A 119 0.25 7.46 -8.80
C VAL A 119 0.43 7.78 -7.33
N ARG A 120 1.13 8.89 -7.03
CA ARG A 120 1.26 9.40 -5.66
C ARG A 120 0.07 10.29 -5.32
N ILE A 121 -0.62 9.97 -4.23
CA ILE A 121 -1.71 10.76 -3.68
C ILE A 121 -1.29 11.32 -2.31
N THR A 122 -1.71 12.54 -2.00
CA THR A 122 -1.49 13.17 -0.69
C THR A 122 -2.85 13.41 -0.05
N LYS A 123 -3.08 12.82 1.14
CA LYS A 123 -4.32 12.94 1.92
C LYS A 123 -4.15 13.86 3.13
#